data_AF-A0A969BWV8-F1
#
_entry.id   AF-A0A969BWV8-F1
#
_cell.length_a   1.000
_cell.length_b   1.000
_cell.length_c   1.000
_cell.angle_alpha   90.00
_cell.angle_beta   90.00
_cell.angle_gamma   90.00
#
_symmetry.space_group_name_H-M   'P 1'
#
loop_
_entity.id
_entity.type
_entity.pdbx_description
1 polymer ?
#
loop_
_entity_poly.entity_id
_entity_poly.type
_entity_poly.pdbx_seq_one_letter_code
_entity_poly.pdbx_strand_id
1 'polypeptide(L)'
;MLRPRTTAKIVTVFLTLMAIALFQTRPLLAQSDPSLCYWQSSSGQTIDLSSVCGQAPNKPNTSLQPILKNYSPAIQQEVNQYIQQNKDSFIAQAETTCRTLRYGGSAAATKRRQALISYQGGSEAMQARQETIDAYAIANYCPELK
;
A
#
# COMPACT_ATOMS: atom_id res chain seq x y z
N MET A 1 -21.69 42.03 -46.57
CA MET A 1 -21.94 40.64 -46.13
C MET A 1 -20.62 40.03 -45.70
N LEU A 2 -20.50 39.52 -44.46
CA LEU A 2 -19.71 38.33 -44.05
C LEU A 2 -19.62 38.32 -42.51
N ARG A 3 -20.35 37.38 -41.90
CA ARG A 3 -20.20 36.98 -40.48
C ARG A 3 -18.88 36.22 -40.33
N PRO A 4 -18.27 36.27 -39.14
CA PRO A 4 -18.06 35.01 -38.43
C PRO A 4 -18.31 35.18 -36.92
N ARG A 5 -19.51 34.79 -36.46
CA ARG A 5 -19.84 34.53 -35.05
C ARG A 5 -19.89 33.01 -34.87
N THR A 6 -18.75 32.33 -34.93
CA THR A 6 -18.74 30.85 -34.78
C THR A 6 -17.47 30.28 -34.16
N THR A 7 -16.37 31.03 -34.10
CA THR A 7 -15.09 30.52 -33.58
C THR A 7 -14.96 30.54 -32.06
N ALA A 8 -15.70 31.42 -31.35
CA ALA A 8 -15.58 31.54 -29.90
C ALA A 8 -16.22 30.40 -29.09
N LYS A 9 -17.12 29.60 -29.68
CA LYS A 9 -17.81 28.51 -28.97
C LYS A 9 -17.05 27.19 -29.00
N ILE A 10 -16.16 26.99 -29.97
CA ILE A 10 -15.46 25.72 -30.18
C ILE A 10 -14.29 25.58 -29.20
N VAL A 11 -13.60 26.69 -28.89
CA VAL A 11 -12.46 26.71 -27.98
C VAL A 11 -12.86 26.32 -26.56
N THR A 12 -14.01 26.80 -26.08
CA THR A 12 -14.49 26.51 -24.72
C THR A 12 -14.92 25.06 -24.53
N VAL A 13 -15.46 24.41 -25.58
CA VAL A 13 -15.87 22.99 -25.52
C VAL A 13 -14.64 22.07 -25.51
N PHE A 14 -13.57 22.43 -26.22
CA PHE A 14 -12.32 21.66 -26.18
C PHE A 14 -11.62 21.72 -24.82
N LEU A 15 -11.64 22.89 -24.17
CA LEU A 15 -11.02 23.08 -22.85
C LEU A 15 -11.76 22.35 -21.72
N THR A 16 -13.09 22.25 -21.76
CA THR A 16 -13.84 21.49 -20.75
C THR A 16 -13.74 19.98 -20.94
N LEU A 17 -13.62 19.48 -22.17
CA LEU A 17 -13.39 18.06 -22.45
C LEU A 17 -12.01 17.58 -21.98
N MET A 18 -10.97 18.40 -22.11
CA MET A 18 -9.63 18.04 -21.59
C MET A 18 -9.56 18.00 -20.06
N ALA A 19 -10.34 18.83 -19.36
CA ALA A 19 -10.38 18.84 -17.90
C ALA A 19 -11.00 17.55 -17.33
N ILE A 20 -11.99 16.95 -18.01
CA ILE A 20 -12.65 15.72 -17.55
C ILE A 20 -11.74 14.49 -17.73
N ALA A 21 -10.87 14.49 -18.75
CA ALA A 21 -9.92 13.40 -18.98
C ALA A 21 -8.86 13.27 -17.86
N LEU A 22 -8.50 14.38 -17.20
CA LEU A 22 -7.53 14.38 -16.10
C LEU A 22 -8.14 14.00 -14.74
N PHE A 23 -9.47 14.07 -14.58
CA PHE A 23 -10.15 13.67 -13.34
C PHE A 23 -10.59 12.20 -13.31
N GLN A 24 -10.41 11.45 -14.40
CA GLN A 24 -10.80 10.03 -14.47
C GLN A 24 -9.64 9.04 -14.35
N THR A 25 -8.40 9.50 -14.17
CA THR A 25 -7.36 8.64 -13.63
C THR A 25 -7.61 8.47 -12.14
N ARG A 26 -8.61 7.64 -11.80
CA ARG A 26 -8.54 6.90 -10.54
C ARG A 26 -7.14 6.30 -10.52
N PRO A 27 -6.31 6.53 -9.50
CA PRO A 27 -5.15 5.67 -9.33
C PRO A 27 -5.75 4.26 -9.30
N LEU A 28 -5.42 3.45 -10.32
CA LEU A 28 -5.46 2.01 -10.24
C LEU A 28 -4.52 1.69 -9.08
N LEU A 29 -5.07 1.77 -7.87
CA LEU A 29 -4.42 1.38 -6.64
C LEU A 29 -4.14 -0.11 -6.81
N ALA A 30 -2.89 -0.39 -7.16
CA ALA A 30 -2.18 -1.62 -6.90
C ALA A 30 -3.06 -2.88 -6.94
N GLN A 31 -3.50 -3.28 -8.13
CA GLN A 31 -3.53 -4.72 -8.36
C GLN A 31 -2.06 -5.15 -8.26
N SER A 32 -1.73 -5.81 -7.14
CA SER A 32 -0.47 -6.53 -6.98
C SER A 32 -0.31 -7.39 -8.22
N ASP A 33 0.59 -6.98 -9.11
CA ASP A 33 0.87 -7.69 -10.34
C ASP A 33 1.17 -9.17 -9.98
N PRO A 34 0.43 -10.15 -10.55
CA PRO A 34 0.67 -11.56 -10.29
C PRO A 34 2.08 -12.01 -10.72
N SER A 35 2.86 -11.15 -11.38
CA SER A 35 4.26 -11.36 -11.70
C SER A 35 5.17 -11.66 -10.50
N LEU A 36 4.73 -11.44 -9.25
CA LEU A 36 5.44 -11.88 -8.05
C LEU A 36 5.32 -13.38 -7.72
N CYS A 37 4.49 -14.14 -8.44
CA CYS A 37 4.37 -15.60 -8.25
C CYS A 37 5.57 -16.37 -8.79
N TYR A 38 6.46 -15.70 -9.54
CA TYR A 38 7.64 -16.30 -10.12
C TYR A 38 8.83 -15.38 -9.87
N TRP A 39 9.80 -15.85 -9.09
CA TRP A 39 11.05 -15.12 -8.85
C TRP A 39 12.17 -15.72 -9.68
N GLN A 40 12.84 -14.92 -10.49
CA GLN A 40 14.00 -15.39 -11.23
C GLN A 40 15.28 -15.14 -10.41
N SER A 41 16.01 -16.21 -10.10
CA SER A 41 17.28 -16.13 -9.39
C SER A 41 18.36 -15.47 -10.26
N SER A 42 19.43 -15.01 -9.63
CA SER A 42 20.62 -14.50 -10.32
C SER A 42 21.33 -15.55 -11.19
N SER A 43 21.01 -16.83 -11.02
CA SER A 43 21.45 -17.94 -11.89
C SER A 43 20.50 -18.22 -13.06
N GLY A 44 19.42 -17.44 -13.21
CA GLY A 44 18.43 -17.57 -14.27
C GLY A 44 17.31 -18.59 -13.99
N GLN A 45 17.31 -19.24 -12.83
CA GLN A 45 16.27 -20.20 -12.45
C GLN A 45 15.00 -19.49 -12.00
N THR A 46 13.85 -19.91 -12.53
CA THR A 46 12.55 -19.41 -12.09
C THR A 46 12.06 -20.24 -10.92
N ILE A 47 11.91 -19.62 -9.75
CA ILE A 47 11.30 -20.20 -8.55
C ILE A 47 9.80 -19.90 -8.58
N ASP A 48 8.99 -20.95 -8.59
CA ASP A 48 7.54 -20.88 -8.49
C ASP A 48 7.12 -20.65 -7.03
N LEU A 49 6.55 -19.48 -6.76
CA LEU A 49 6.00 -19.05 -5.48
C LEU A 49 4.46 -19.06 -5.48
N SER A 50 3.82 -19.69 -6.47
CA SER A 50 2.35 -19.76 -6.63
C SER A 50 1.65 -20.38 -5.43
N SER A 51 2.28 -21.34 -4.75
CA SER A 51 1.77 -21.95 -3.51
C SER A 51 1.60 -20.94 -2.36
N VAL A 52 2.31 -19.82 -2.42
CA VAL A 52 2.32 -18.77 -1.39
C VAL A 52 1.63 -17.49 -1.87
N CYS A 53 1.68 -17.20 -3.17
CA CYS A 53 1.17 -15.94 -3.73
C CYS A 53 -0.35 -15.87 -3.92
N GLY A 54 -1.07 -16.99 -3.80
CA GLY A 54 -2.54 -17.04 -3.90
C GLY A 54 -3.27 -17.21 -2.57
N GLN A 55 -2.56 -17.46 -1.47
CA GLN A 55 -3.18 -17.60 -0.16
C GLN A 55 -3.39 -16.22 0.46
N ALA A 56 -4.45 -15.53 0.03
CA ALA A 56 -5.05 -14.49 0.85
C ALA A 56 -5.35 -15.11 2.22
N PRO A 57 -4.73 -14.65 3.31
CA PRO A 57 -4.98 -15.28 4.59
C PRO A 57 -6.44 -15.15 4.98
N ASN A 58 -6.87 -16.13 5.78
CA ASN A 58 -8.15 -16.08 6.46
C ASN A 58 -8.39 -14.69 7.06
N LYS A 59 -9.63 -14.22 6.92
CA LYS A 59 -10.07 -12.87 7.29
C LYS A 59 -9.41 -12.40 8.61
N PRO A 60 -8.87 -11.18 8.63
CA PRO A 60 -8.12 -10.68 9.77
C PRO A 60 -9.00 -10.55 11.00
N ASN A 61 -8.55 -11.14 12.11
CA ASN A 61 -9.23 -11.05 13.40
C ASN A 61 -8.30 -10.57 14.54
N THR A 62 -7.10 -10.08 14.19
CA THR A 62 -6.14 -9.63 15.20
C THR A 62 -6.47 -8.20 15.64
N SER A 63 -6.73 -8.03 16.94
CA SER A 63 -6.87 -6.72 17.58
C SER A 63 -5.54 -5.94 17.50
N LEU A 64 -5.61 -4.68 17.03
CA LEU A 64 -4.45 -3.78 16.93
C LEU A 64 -4.14 -3.02 18.23
N GLN A 65 -5.07 -3.08 19.19
CA GLN A 65 -4.96 -2.41 20.48
C GLN A 65 -3.68 -2.73 21.28
N PRO A 66 -3.16 -3.97 21.29
CA PRO A 66 -1.94 -4.29 22.03
C PRO A 66 -0.70 -3.55 21.53
N ILE A 67 -0.67 -3.17 20.24
CA ILE A 67 0.44 -2.45 19.60
C ILE A 67 0.29 -0.95 19.86
N LEU A 68 -0.95 -0.44 19.76
CA LEU A 68 -1.26 0.97 19.89
C LEU A 68 -1.27 1.48 21.35
N LYS A 69 -1.42 0.60 22.35
CA LYS A 69 -1.54 0.98 23.77
C LYS A 69 -0.38 1.82 24.32
N ASN A 70 0.80 1.72 23.72
CA ASN A 70 2.00 2.43 24.17
C ASN A 70 2.08 3.85 23.58
N TYR A 71 1.22 4.19 22.62
CA TYR A 71 1.18 5.50 21.97
C TYR A 71 0.15 6.44 22.61
N SER A 72 0.35 7.74 22.43
CA SER A 72 -0.62 8.75 22.89
C SER A 72 -1.99 8.56 22.22
N PRO A 73 -3.12 8.94 22.87
CA PRO A 73 -4.45 8.79 22.29
C PRO A 73 -4.62 9.44 20.91
N ALA A 74 -3.94 10.58 20.68
CA ALA A 74 -3.94 11.26 19.39
C ALA A 74 -3.32 10.40 18.27
N ILE A 75 -2.19 9.76 18.54
CA ILE A 75 -1.52 8.87 17.58
C ILE A 75 -2.36 7.60 17.35
N GLN A 76 -2.95 7.03 18.41
CA GLN A 76 -3.84 5.88 18.26
C GLN A 76 -5.03 6.23 17.36
N GLN A 77 -5.63 7.41 17.54
CA GLN A 77 -6.72 7.87 16.69
C GLN A 77 -6.28 8.06 15.24
N GLU A 78 -5.12 8.69 15.00
CA GLU A 78 -4.59 8.92 13.65
C GLU A 78 -4.32 7.60 12.91
N VAL A 79 -3.66 6.64 13.57
CA VAL A 79 -3.39 5.32 12.99
C VAL A 79 -4.69 4.58 12.70
N ASN A 80 -5.65 4.60 13.62
CA ASN A 80 -6.96 3.99 13.39
C ASN A 80 -7.71 4.63 12.23
N GLN A 81 -7.71 5.97 12.13
CA GLN A 81 -8.34 6.69 11.02
C GLN A 81 -7.69 6.31 9.69
N TYR A 82 -6.36 6.24 9.65
CA TYR A 82 -5.64 5.80 8.45
C TYR A 82 -6.09 4.40 8.02
N ILE A 83 -6.14 3.44 8.95
CA ILE A 83 -6.48 2.04 8.65
C ILE A 83 -7.91 1.96 8.10
N GLN A 84 -8.85 2.71 8.69
CA GLN A 84 -10.23 2.73 8.21
C GLN A 84 -10.34 3.34 6.81
N GLN A 85 -9.60 4.42 6.55
CA GLN A 85 -9.63 5.11 5.25
C GLN A 85 -8.84 4.37 4.15
N ASN A 86 -7.81 3.60 4.52
CA ASN A 86 -6.84 3.02 3.60
C ASN A 86 -6.69 1.51 3.84
N LYS A 87 -7.80 0.83 4.12
CA LYS A 87 -7.81 -0.58 4.53
C LYS A 87 -7.06 -1.50 3.57
N ASP A 88 -7.30 -1.36 2.27
CA ASP A 88 -6.66 -2.21 1.25
C ASP A 88 -5.15 -1.93 1.17
N SER A 89 -4.75 -0.65 1.22
CA SER A 89 -3.34 -0.25 1.27
C SER A 89 -2.63 -0.74 2.54
N PHE A 90 -3.33 -0.81 3.67
CA PHE A 90 -2.82 -1.36 4.92
C PHE A 90 -2.60 -2.88 4.81
N ILE A 91 -3.57 -3.61 4.26
CA ILE A 91 -3.48 -5.05 4.01
C ILE A 91 -2.33 -5.36 3.04
N ALA A 92 -2.26 -4.67 1.89
CA ALA A 92 -1.21 -4.89 0.90
C ALA A 92 0.20 -4.60 1.45
N GLN A 93 0.33 -3.60 2.34
CA GLN A 93 1.59 -3.34 3.03
C GLN A 93 1.95 -4.46 3.99
N ALA A 94 0.99 -4.99 4.75
CA ALA A 94 1.24 -6.11 5.66
C ALA A 94 1.65 -7.39 4.92
N GLU A 95 0.99 -7.71 3.80
CA GLU A 95 1.41 -8.81 2.92
C GLU A 95 2.84 -8.63 2.42
N THR A 96 3.17 -7.41 2.00
CA THR A 96 4.51 -7.10 1.50
C THR A 96 5.57 -7.17 2.60
N THR A 97 5.24 -6.74 3.82
CA THR A 97 6.09 -6.90 4.98
C THR A 97 6.32 -8.38 5.28
N CYS A 98 5.28 -9.21 5.29
CA CYS A 98 5.41 -10.66 5.48
C CYS A 98 6.29 -11.31 4.39
N ARG A 99 6.09 -10.97 3.11
CA ARG A 99 7.00 -11.43 2.03
C ARG A 99 8.45 -11.00 2.26
N THR A 100 8.65 -9.75 2.67
CA THR A 100 10.00 -9.23 2.96
C THR A 100 10.64 -9.99 4.12
N LEU A 101 9.87 -10.30 5.18
CA LEU A 101 10.35 -11.10 6.31
C LEU A 101 10.72 -12.53 5.88
N ARG A 102 9.87 -13.21 5.11
CA ARG A 102 10.10 -14.59 4.66
C ARG A 102 11.33 -14.74 3.77
N TYR A 103 11.48 -13.86 2.78
CA TYR A 103 12.49 -14.04 1.74
C TYR A 103 13.73 -13.16 1.93
N GLY A 104 13.57 -11.98 2.55
CA GLY A 104 14.66 -11.04 2.81
C GLY A 104 15.16 -11.04 4.27
N GLY A 105 14.43 -11.68 5.18
CA GLY A 105 14.75 -11.71 6.61
C GLY A 105 14.45 -10.41 7.36
N SER A 106 14.67 -10.44 8.67
CA SER A 106 14.39 -9.32 9.59
C SER A 106 15.18 -8.05 9.29
N ALA A 107 16.41 -8.18 8.81
CA ALA A 107 17.25 -7.04 8.42
C ALA A 107 16.67 -6.29 7.20
N ALA A 108 16.16 -7.01 6.19
CA ALA A 108 15.52 -6.39 5.04
C ALA A 108 14.20 -5.70 5.41
N ALA A 109 13.39 -6.34 6.26
CA ALA A 109 12.16 -5.75 6.78
C ALA A 109 12.45 -4.47 7.59
N THR A 110 13.49 -4.47 8.43
CA THR A 110 13.90 -3.29 9.19
C THR A 110 14.34 -2.14 8.29
N LYS A 111 15.17 -2.42 7.26
CA LYS A 111 15.57 -1.40 6.27
C LYS A 111 14.37 -0.83 5.51
N ARG A 112 13.44 -1.70 5.09
CA ARG A 112 12.20 -1.29 4.42
C ARG A 112 11.37 -0.36 5.32
N ARG A 113 11.16 -0.74 6.58
CA ARG A 113 10.44 0.09 7.55
C ARG A 113 11.09 1.46 7.71
N GLN A 114 12.41 1.50 7.94
CA GLN A 114 13.15 2.76 8.07
C GLN A 114 12.98 3.65 6.83
N ALA A 115 13.11 3.07 5.64
CA ALA A 115 12.90 3.79 4.40
C ALA A 115 11.48 4.37 4.29
N LEU A 116 10.44 3.59 4.61
CA LEU A 116 9.05 4.07 4.59
C LEU A 116 8.81 5.20 5.59
N ILE A 117 9.35 5.09 6.80
CA ILE A 117 9.28 6.15 7.81
C ILE A 117 9.95 7.43 7.28
N SER A 118 11.16 7.30 6.72
CA SER A 118 11.90 8.45 6.16
C SER A 118 11.17 9.11 4.99
N TYR A 119 10.61 8.34 4.06
CA TYR A 119 9.85 8.87 2.93
C TYR A 119 8.59 9.63 3.34
N GLN A 120 8.00 9.25 4.48
CA GLN A 120 6.76 9.85 4.99
C GLN A 120 7.00 10.94 6.04
N GLY A 121 8.24 11.45 6.15
CA GLY A 121 8.59 12.58 7.02
C GLY A 121 8.91 12.21 8.47
N GLY A 122 8.95 10.92 8.81
CA GLY A 122 9.51 10.45 10.09
C GLY A 122 8.73 10.79 11.35
N SER A 123 7.44 11.13 11.24
CA SER A 123 6.62 11.45 12.42
C SER A 123 6.39 10.22 13.32
N GLU A 124 6.11 10.46 14.60
CA GLU A 124 5.79 9.40 15.57
C GLU A 124 4.55 8.59 15.13
N ALA A 125 3.55 9.24 14.55
CA ALA A 125 2.39 8.57 13.98
C ALA A 125 2.76 7.66 12.80
N MET A 126 3.79 8.02 12.02
CA MET A 126 4.28 7.18 10.93
C MET A 126 5.06 5.99 11.42
N GLN A 127 5.86 6.17 12.47
CA GLN A 127 6.48 5.06 13.17
C GLN A 127 5.41 4.10 13.71
N ALA A 128 4.41 4.62 14.43
CA ALA A 128 3.31 3.83 14.97
C ALA A 128 2.53 3.07 13.87
N ARG A 129 2.31 3.71 12.71
CA ARG A 129 1.67 3.05 11.56
C ARG A 129 2.50 1.86 11.08
N GLN A 130 3.80 2.05 10.85
CA GLN A 130 4.65 0.99 10.33
C GLN A 130 4.81 -0.16 11.34
N GLU A 131 4.94 0.13 12.62
CA GLU A 131 4.95 -0.90 13.67
C GLU A 131 3.62 -1.68 13.73
N THR A 132 2.50 -0.99 13.53
CA THR A 132 1.17 -1.63 13.43
C THR A 132 1.07 -2.54 12.21
N ILE A 133 1.60 -2.11 11.06
CA ILE A 133 1.67 -2.94 9.83
C ILE A 133 2.53 -4.18 10.08
N ASP A 134 3.71 -4.03 10.69
CA ASP A 134 4.63 -5.13 10.97
C ASP A 134 3.97 -6.19 11.87
N ALA A 135 3.41 -5.75 13.00
CA ALA A 135 2.78 -6.64 13.94
C ALA A 135 1.53 -7.31 13.33
N TYR A 136 0.77 -6.60 12.49
CA TYR A 136 -0.35 -7.18 11.75
C TYR A 136 0.10 -8.19 10.69
N ALA A 137 1.23 -7.95 10.02
CA ALA A 137 1.85 -8.86 9.06
C ALA A 137 2.21 -10.20 9.74
N ILE A 138 2.95 -10.13 10.86
CA ILE A 138 3.34 -11.33 11.63
C ILE A 138 2.09 -12.03 12.18
N ALA A 139 1.10 -11.29 12.66
CA ALA A 139 -0.07 -11.91 13.27
C ALA A 139 -0.99 -12.65 12.29
N ASN A 140 -1.16 -12.15 11.07
CA ASN A 140 -2.18 -12.66 10.14
C ASN A 140 -1.61 -13.30 8.86
N TYR A 141 -0.40 -12.91 8.43
CA TYR A 141 0.18 -13.35 7.15
C TYR A 141 1.39 -14.26 7.35
N CYS A 142 2.18 -14.03 8.40
CA CYS A 142 3.41 -14.75 8.72
C CYS A 142 3.43 -15.28 10.19
N PRO A 143 2.41 -16.03 10.65
CA PRO A 143 2.33 -16.49 12.04
C PRO A 143 3.47 -17.44 12.43
N GLU A 144 4.08 -18.13 11.47
CA GLU A 144 5.25 -18.98 11.68
C GLU A 144 6.52 -18.21 12.08
N LEU A 145 6.49 -16.87 11.98
CA LEU A 145 7.59 -15.97 12.34
C LEU A 145 7.40 -15.29 13.72
N LYS A 146 6.37 -15.67 14.49
CA LYS A 146 6.20 -15.25 15.90
C LYS A 146 7.16 -15.98 16.82
#